data_AF-A0A183W3U9-F1
#
_entry.id   AF-A0A183W3U9-F1
#
_cell.length_a   1.000
_cell.length_b   1.000
_cell.length_c   1.000
_cell.angle_alpha   90.00
_cell.angle_beta   90.00
_cell.angle_gamma   90.00
#
_symmetry.space_group_name_H-M   'P 1'
#
loop_
_entity.id
_entity.type
_entity.pdbx_description
1 polymer ?
#
loop_
_entity_poly.entity_id
_entity_poly.type
_entity_poly.pdbx_seq_one_letter_code
_entity_poly.pdbx_strand_id
1 'polypeptide(L)'
;MGDDNVDDDAPVETSFKQLKKKTLYLSENLKSVYQDGIQSLKSKQKRRNDPRFDPRVNGICYLNDWEFLEDERKQTLTKLRKMLRESVDDNERKEIMEALRLVKQRIATEKDRKFRKDFMDKIQKEQIENLEAGKSVRFVPRAELRERVKNERLERMSKRQRERYLNRKKRRFNSSNT
;
A
#
# COMPACT_ATOMS: atom_id res chain seq x y z
N MET A 1 -34.81 57.31 -12.10
CA MET A 1 -33.39 57.24 -11.68
C MET A 1 -32.89 55.88 -12.13
N GLY A 2 -31.72 55.87 -12.78
CA GLY A 2 -31.27 54.82 -13.69
C GLY A 2 -31.09 53.44 -13.06
N ASP A 3 -31.46 52.44 -13.85
CA ASP A 3 -31.30 51.02 -13.62
C ASP A 3 -29.96 50.60 -14.26
N ASP A 4 -28.88 50.61 -13.50
CA ASP A 4 -27.55 50.18 -13.95
C ASP A 4 -27.46 48.65 -13.87
N ASN A 5 -28.05 47.97 -14.85
CA ASN A 5 -27.75 46.56 -15.12
C ASN A 5 -26.32 46.46 -15.67
N VAL A 6 -25.36 46.18 -14.79
CA VAL A 6 -24.01 45.77 -15.17
C VAL A 6 -24.12 44.35 -15.72
N ASP A 7 -24.05 44.20 -17.03
CA ASP A 7 -23.97 42.90 -17.72
C ASP A 7 -22.66 42.19 -17.36
N ASP A 8 -22.67 41.45 -16.24
CA ASP A 8 -21.54 40.65 -15.74
C ASP A 8 -21.12 39.50 -16.68
N ASP A 9 -21.89 39.28 -17.76
CA ASP A 9 -21.63 38.29 -18.82
C ASP A 9 -21.03 38.89 -20.10
N ALA A 10 -20.70 40.18 -20.11
CA ALA A 10 -20.03 40.80 -21.26
C ALA A 10 -18.60 40.24 -21.44
N PRO A 11 -18.19 39.91 -22.68
CA PRO A 11 -16.87 39.36 -22.94
C PRO A 11 -15.78 40.39 -22.63
N VAL A 12 -14.84 40.02 -21.74
CA VAL A 12 -13.71 40.88 -21.38
C VAL A 12 -12.74 40.97 -22.54
N GLU A 13 -12.63 42.14 -23.17
CA GLU A 13 -11.63 42.39 -24.21
C GLU A 13 -10.21 42.30 -23.63
N THR A 14 -9.41 41.35 -24.13
CA THR A 14 -8.01 41.17 -23.69
C THR A 14 -7.07 41.01 -24.87
N SER A 15 -5.82 41.45 -24.69
CA SER A 15 -4.80 41.34 -25.74
C SER A 15 -4.29 39.92 -25.92
N PHE A 16 -3.92 39.55 -27.16
CA PHE A 16 -3.40 38.21 -27.49
C PHE A 16 -2.17 37.80 -26.66
N LYS A 17 -1.34 38.76 -26.25
CA LYS A 17 -0.18 38.52 -25.37
C LYS A 17 -0.59 38.14 -23.93
N GLN A 18 -1.71 38.66 -23.44
CA GLN A 18 -2.28 38.30 -22.14
C GLN A 18 -2.98 36.94 -22.20
N LEU A 19 -3.67 36.64 -23.30
CA LEU A 19 -4.31 35.35 -23.57
C LEU A 19 -3.30 34.19 -23.57
N LYS A 20 -2.11 34.40 -24.14
CA LYS A 20 -1.04 33.38 -24.19
C LYS A 20 -0.41 33.05 -22.83
N LYS A 21 -0.56 33.93 -21.83
CA LYS A 21 0.03 33.79 -20.48
C LYS A 21 -0.94 33.26 -19.44
N LYS A 22 -2.26 33.35 -19.65
CA LYS A 22 -3.27 32.84 -18.72
C LYS A 22 -4.18 31.87 -19.46
N THR A 23 -4.29 30.64 -18.94
CA THR A 23 -4.86 29.52 -19.68
C THR A 23 -6.36 29.58 -19.90
N LEU A 24 -7.16 30.31 -19.11
CA LEU A 24 -8.58 30.60 -19.40
C LEU A 24 -9.00 31.87 -18.64
N TYR A 25 -9.56 32.87 -19.32
CA TYR A 25 -10.25 33.99 -18.70
C TYR A 25 -11.74 33.66 -18.65
N LEU A 26 -12.21 33.17 -17.49
CA LEU A 26 -13.64 32.93 -17.25
C LEU A 26 -14.28 34.20 -16.69
N SER A 27 -15.56 34.45 -17.03
CA SER A 27 -16.35 35.49 -16.35
C SER A 27 -16.41 35.20 -14.85
N GLU A 28 -16.66 36.22 -14.03
CA GLU A 28 -16.59 36.09 -12.57
C GLU A 28 -17.56 35.02 -12.05
N ASN A 29 -18.72 34.91 -12.70
CA ASN A 29 -19.75 33.90 -12.42
C ASN A 29 -19.31 32.47 -12.75
N LEU A 30 -18.42 32.28 -13.74
CA LEU A 30 -17.93 30.97 -14.18
C LEU A 30 -16.65 30.51 -13.46
N LYS A 31 -15.94 31.42 -12.77
CA LYS A 31 -14.70 31.08 -12.04
C LYS A 31 -14.96 30.11 -10.89
N SER A 32 -16.04 30.30 -10.13
CA SER A 32 -16.41 29.43 -9.00
C SER A 32 -16.74 28.01 -9.47
N VAL A 33 -17.63 27.89 -10.46
CA VAL A 33 -18.04 26.61 -11.06
C VAL A 33 -16.86 25.86 -11.66
N TYR A 34 -15.93 26.57 -12.31
CA TYR A 34 -14.71 25.95 -12.85
C TYR A 34 -13.76 25.47 -11.75
N GLN A 35 -13.58 26.26 -10.68
CA GLN A 35 -12.77 25.84 -9.54
C GLN A 35 -13.37 24.62 -8.85
N ASP A 36 -14.69 24.60 -8.64
CA ASP A 36 -15.41 23.47 -8.06
C ASP A 36 -15.34 22.23 -8.97
N GLY A 37 -15.47 22.41 -10.28
CA GLY A 37 -15.29 21.37 -11.28
C GLY A 37 -13.87 20.77 -11.25
N ILE A 38 -12.84 21.61 -11.17
CA ILE A 38 -11.45 21.16 -11.02
C ILE A 38 -11.23 20.44 -9.69
N GLN A 39 -11.79 20.93 -8.58
CA GLN A 39 -11.67 20.27 -7.29
C GLN A 39 -12.38 18.91 -7.28
N SER A 40 -13.55 18.82 -7.91
CA SER A 40 -14.29 17.57 -8.11
C SER A 40 -13.48 16.57 -8.96
N LEU A 41 -12.90 17.01 -10.07
CA LEU A 41 -12.04 16.17 -10.91
C LEU A 41 -10.77 15.71 -10.18
N LYS A 42 -10.10 16.60 -9.45
CA LYS A 42 -8.94 16.26 -8.61
C LYS A 42 -9.30 15.28 -7.49
N SER A 43 -10.47 15.41 -6.88
CA SER A 43 -10.93 14.48 -5.83
C SER A 43 -11.26 13.10 -6.39
N LYS A 44 -11.85 13.02 -7.60
CA LYS A 44 -12.08 11.77 -8.33
C LYS A 44 -10.76 11.11 -8.75
N GLN A 45 -9.78 11.88 -9.23
CA GLN A 45 -8.43 11.37 -9.54
C GLN A 45 -7.67 10.89 -8.29
N LYS A 46 -7.93 11.48 -7.12
CA LYS A 46 -7.30 11.04 -5.84
C LYS A 46 -7.86 9.71 -5.33
N ARG A 47 -9.05 9.27 -5.76
CA ARG A 47 -9.52 7.93 -5.46
C ARG A 47 -8.71 6.97 -6.34
N ARG A 48 -7.75 6.28 -5.72
CA ARG A 48 -7.00 5.20 -6.37
C ARG A 48 -8.04 4.23 -6.96
N ASN A 49 -8.00 4.01 -8.27
CA ASN A 49 -8.87 3.04 -8.93
C ASN A 49 -8.70 1.71 -8.20
N ASP A 50 -9.79 1.22 -7.59
CA ASP A 50 -9.75 -0.08 -6.95
C ASP A 50 -9.46 -1.11 -8.06
N PRO A 51 -8.34 -1.86 -7.95
CA PRO A 51 -7.88 -2.76 -9.01
C PRO A 51 -8.94 -3.80 -9.41
N ARG A 52 -9.90 -4.11 -8.53
CA ARG A 52 -11.02 -5.01 -8.86
C ARG A 52 -11.91 -4.51 -9.98
N PHE A 53 -11.97 -3.19 -10.16
CA PHE A 53 -12.83 -2.54 -11.15
C PHE A 53 -12.02 -1.91 -12.28
N ASP A 54 -10.71 -2.13 -12.33
CA ASP A 54 -9.88 -1.66 -13.44
C ASP A 54 -10.06 -2.61 -14.64
N PRO A 55 -10.52 -2.11 -15.81
CA PRO A 55 -10.68 -2.94 -17.02
C PRO A 55 -9.38 -3.60 -17.48
N ARG A 56 -8.21 -3.06 -17.10
CA ARG A 56 -6.91 -3.64 -17.42
C ARG A 56 -6.65 -4.94 -16.64
N VAL A 57 -7.32 -5.10 -15.50
CA VAL A 57 -7.04 -6.19 -14.57
C VAL A 57 -7.69 -7.49 -15.04
N ASN A 58 -8.72 -7.50 -15.91
CA ASN A 58 -9.25 -8.72 -16.58
C ASN A 58 -9.32 -10.00 -15.69
N GLY A 59 -9.60 -9.87 -14.39
CA GLY A 59 -9.58 -10.96 -13.41
C GLY A 59 -8.19 -11.45 -12.96
N ILE A 60 -7.10 -10.93 -13.51
CA ILE A 60 -5.70 -11.21 -13.13
C ILE A 60 -5.28 -10.27 -12.00
N CYS A 61 -5.16 -10.80 -10.79
CA CYS A 61 -4.75 -10.01 -9.62
C CYS A 61 -3.22 -9.77 -9.60
N TYR A 62 -2.77 -8.60 -10.03
CA TYR A 62 -1.39 -8.17 -9.84
C TYR A 62 -1.19 -7.58 -8.44
N LEU A 63 -0.24 -8.13 -7.68
CA LEU A 63 0.00 -7.70 -6.29
C LEU A 63 0.38 -6.23 -6.15
N ASN A 64 1.03 -5.65 -7.17
CA ASN A 64 1.48 -4.26 -7.16
C ASN A 64 0.29 -3.27 -7.15
N ASP A 65 -0.82 -3.63 -7.81
CA ASP A 65 -2.01 -2.79 -7.86
C ASP A 65 -2.66 -2.62 -6.47
N TRP A 66 -2.34 -3.54 -5.54
CA TRP A 66 -2.82 -3.55 -4.17
C TRP A 66 -1.86 -2.92 -3.16
N GLU A 67 -0.76 -2.31 -3.60
CA GLU A 67 0.23 -1.67 -2.71
C GLU A 67 -0.40 -0.57 -1.83
N PHE A 68 -1.48 0.07 -2.29
CA PHE A 68 -2.20 1.06 -1.50
C PHE A 68 -2.74 0.52 -0.17
N LEU A 69 -2.99 -0.79 -0.08
CA LEU A 69 -3.41 -1.44 1.16
C LEU A 69 -2.32 -1.39 2.24
N GLU A 70 -1.04 -1.22 1.88
CA GLU A 70 0.02 -1.02 2.87
C GLU A 70 -0.15 0.32 3.59
N ASP A 71 -0.47 1.39 2.84
CA ASP A 71 -0.69 2.73 3.39
C ASP A 71 -1.97 2.77 4.22
N GLU A 72 -3.04 2.16 3.74
CA GLU A 72 -4.29 2.03 4.51
C GLU A 72 -4.05 1.27 5.82
N ARG A 73 -3.30 0.15 5.80
CA ARG A 73 -2.95 -0.59 7.02
C ARG A 73 -2.13 0.26 8.00
N LYS A 74 -1.20 1.08 7.53
CA LYS A 74 -0.44 2.02 8.39
C LYS A 74 -1.39 3.05 9.03
N GLN A 75 -2.29 3.63 8.24
CA GLN A 75 -3.28 4.59 8.74
C GLN A 75 -4.19 3.93 9.79
N THR A 76 -4.74 2.75 9.51
CA THR A 76 -5.57 2.01 10.47
C THR A 76 -4.81 1.71 11.75
N LEU A 77 -3.53 1.35 11.67
CA LEU A 77 -2.70 1.10 12.86
C LEU A 77 -2.51 2.37 13.71
N THR A 78 -2.30 3.53 13.07
CA THR A 78 -2.22 4.81 13.79
C THR A 78 -3.54 5.20 14.44
N LYS A 79 -4.67 5.02 13.73
CA LYS A 79 -6.01 5.27 14.24
C LYS A 79 -6.34 4.38 15.45
N LEU A 80 -6.14 3.06 15.34
CA LEU A 80 -6.38 2.12 16.43
C LEU A 80 -5.50 2.41 17.66
N ARG A 81 -4.24 2.81 17.47
CA ARG A 81 -3.37 3.23 18.58
C ARG A 81 -3.86 4.51 19.26
N LYS A 82 -4.42 5.44 18.49
CA LYS A 82 -5.00 6.67 19.03
C LYS A 82 -6.25 6.34 19.84
N MET A 83 -7.18 5.56 19.27
CA MET A 83 -8.38 5.09 19.96
C MET A 83 -8.04 4.35 21.25
N LEU A 84 -7.01 3.50 21.27
CA LEU A 84 -6.60 2.77 22.48
C LEU A 84 -6.09 3.69 23.61
N ARG A 85 -5.59 4.88 23.28
CA ARG A 85 -5.17 5.88 24.28
C ARG A 85 -6.35 6.68 24.82
N GLU A 86 -7.39 6.83 24.01
CA GLU A 86 -8.58 7.64 24.31
C GLU A 86 -9.72 6.80 24.90
N SER A 87 -9.69 5.47 24.72
CA SER A 87 -10.71 4.55 25.21
C SER A 87 -10.73 4.51 26.74
N VAL A 88 -11.90 4.78 27.31
CA VAL A 88 -12.15 4.75 28.77
C VAL A 88 -12.73 3.39 29.19
N ASP A 89 -13.53 2.76 28.33
CA ASP A 89 -14.17 1.48 28.61
C ASP A 89 -13.26 0.26 28.35
N ASP A 90 -13.34 -0.73 29.22
CA ASP A 90 -12.50 -1.94 29.17
C ASP A 90 -12.90 -2.89 28.04
N ASN A 91 -14.17 -2.92 27.65
CA ASN A 91 -14.62 -3.78 26.55
C ASN A 91 -14.20 -3.18 25.20
N GLU A 92 -14.41 -1.88 24.99
CA GLU A 92 -13.90 -1.16 23.82
C GLU A 92 -12.37 -1.32 23.70
N ARG A 93 -11.65 -1.24 24.82
CA ARG A 93 -10.20 -1.42 24.86
C ARG A 93 -9.79 -2.82 24.38
N LYS A 94 -10.52 -3.88 24.77
CA LYS A 94 -10.28 -5.26 24.32
C LYS A 94 -10.51 -5.40 22.81
N GLU A 95 -11.59 -4.86 22.29
CA GLU A 95 -11.91 -4.90 20.85
C GLU A 95 -10.83 -4.18 20.03
N ILE A 96 -10.40 -2.99 20.47
CA ILE A 96 -9.34 -2.23 19.81
C ILE A 96 -8.02 -3.01 19.84
N MET A 97 -7.69 -3.65 20.96
CA MET A 97 -6.49 -4.50 21.06
C MET A 97 -6.55 -5.69 20.10
N GLU A 98 -7.70 -6.33 19.96
CA GLU A 98 -7.89 -7.44 19.03
C GLU A 98 -7.74 -6.99 17.58
N ALA A 99 -8.39 -5.90 17.19
CA ALA A 99 -8.25 -5.29 15.86
C ALA A 99 -6.77 -4.96 15.57
N LEU A 100 -6.07 -4.39 16.55
CA LEU A 100 -4.65 -4.05 16.44
C LEU A 100 -3.78 -5.32 16.28
N ARG A 101 -4.10 -6.40 16.99
CA ARG A 101 -3.45 -7.71 16.83
C ARG A 101 -3.62 -8.24 15.42
N LEU A 102 -4.84 -8.20 14.88
CA LEU A 102 -5.15 -8.69 13.53
C LEU A 102 -4.39 -7.90 12.46
N VAL A 103 -4.38 -6.56 12.55
CA VAL A 103 -3.63 -5.71 11.60
C VAL A 103 -2.13 -6.03 11.66
N LYS A 104 -1.55 -6.18 12.86
CA LYS A 104 -0.14 -6.59 13.01
C LYS A 104 0.15 -7.95 12.41
N GLN A 105 -0.74 -8.93 12.60
CA GLN A 105 -0.61 -10.26 12.01
C GLN A 105 -0.61 -10.19 10.48
N ARG A 106 -1.54 -9.44 9.87
CA ARG A 106 -1.59 -9.24 8.42
C ARG A 106 -0.30 -8.64 7.86
N ILE A 107 0.22 -7.60 8.52
CA ILE A 107 1.50 -6.98 8.14
C ILE A 107 2.65 -7.99 8.24
N ALA A 108 2.69 -8.80 9.29
CA ALA A 108 3.73 -9.81 9.46
C ALA A 108 3.66 -10.89 8.37
N THR A 109 2.46 -11.38 8.03
CA THR A 109 2.24 -12.36 6.97
C THR A 109 2.64 -11.82 5.60
N GLU A 110 2.32 -10.56 5.31
CA GLU A 110 2.72 -9.91 4.05
C GLU A 110 4.23 -9.77 3.92
N LYS A 111 4.91 -9.32 4.98
CA LYS A 111 6.38 -9.28 5.03
C LYS A 111 6.99 -10.66 4.84
N ASP A 112 6.40 -11.69 5.44
CA ASP A 112 6.83 -13.08 5.27
C ASP A 112 6.71 -13.54 3.82
N ARG A 113 5.56 -13.25 3.19
CA ARG A 113 5.29 -13.58 1.79
C ARG A 113 6.27 -12.87 0.86
N LYS A 114 6.51 -11.57 1.06
CA LYS A 114 7.45 -10.77 0.28
C LYS A 114 8.86 -11.32 0.39
N PHE A 115 9.34 -11.55 1.62
CA PHE A 115 10.65 -12.16 1.86
C PHE A 115 10.81 -13.50 1.15
N ARG A 116 9.80 -14.37 1.23
CA ARG A 116 9.84 -15.67 0.55
C ARG A 116 9.90 -15.49 -0.96
N LYS A 117 9.07 -14.62 -1.54
CA LYS A 117 9.08 -14.34 -2.97
C LYS A 117 10.45 -13.82 -3.41
N ASP A 118 10.98 -12.80 -2.75
CA ASP A 118 12.28 -12.20 -3.08
C ASP A 118 13.41 -13.25 -3.04
N PHE A 119 13.38 -14.16 -2.06
CA PHE A 119 14.34 -15.25 -1.97
C PHE A 119 14.20 -16.27 -3.09
N MET A 120 12.96 -16.63 -3.44
CA MET A 120 12.67 -17.52 -4.57
C MET A 120 13.13 -16.92 -5.90
N ASP A 121 12.81 -15.65 -6.12
CA ASP A 121 13.17 -14.91 -7.32
C ASP A 121 14.70 -14.81 -7.44
N LYS A 122 15.43 -14.67 -6.33
CA LYS A 122 16.90 -14.71 -6.31
C LYS A 122 17.44 -16.07 -6.78
N ILE A 123 16.94 -17.17 -6.22
CA ILE A 123 17.36 -18.52 -6.63
C ILE A 123 17.05 -18.76 -8.11
N GLN A 124 15.87 -18.35 -8.56
CA GLN A 124 15.46 -18.51 -9.95
C GLN A 124 16.36 -17.71 -10.89
N LYS A 125 16.74 -16.48 -10.53
CA LYS A 125 17.69 -15.68 -11.31
C LYS A 125 19.06 -16.35 -11.40
N GLU A 126 19.61 -16.82 -10.28
CA GLU A 126 20.87 -17.57 -10.26
C GLU A 126 20.80 -18.83 -11.15
N GLN A 127 19.65 -19.50 -11.19
CA GLN A 127 19.42 -20.65 -12.07
C GLN A 127 19.37 -20.25 -13.55
N ILE A 128 18.69 -19.15 -13.88
CA ILE A 128 18.61 -18.64 -15.26
C ILE A 128 20.01 -18.22 -15.75
N GLU A 129 20.75 -17.45 -14.94
CA GLU A 129 22.10 -17.00 -15.29
C GLU A 129 23.05 -18.18 -15.55
N ASN A 130 22.95 -19.26 -14.76
CA ASN A 130 23.74 -20.46 -14.99
C ASN A 130 23.36 -21.19 -16.28
N LEU A 131 22.07 -21.25 -16.63
CA LEU A 131 21.60 -21.80 -17.91
C LEU A 131 22.09 -20.97 -19.09
N GLU A 132 22.00 -19.64 -19.00
CA GLU A 132 22.51 -18.71 -20.02
C GLU A 132 24.02 -18.83 -20.21
N ALA A 133 24.76 -19.12 -19.14
CA ALA A 133 26.19 -19.42 -19.18
C ALA A 133 26.53 -20.83 -19.70
N GLY A 134 25.53 -21.63 -20.13
CA GLY A 134 25.70 -23.00 -20.62
C GLY A 134 26.02 -24.04 -19.54
N LYS A 135 25.87 -23.69 -18.26
CA LYS A 135 26.09 -24.61 -17.13
C LYS A 135 24.84 -25.44 -16.88
N SER A 136 25.03 -26.71 -16.51
CA SER A 136 23.92 -27.56 -16.08
C SER A 136 23.36 -27.04 -14.75
N VAL A 137 22.03 -26.88 -14.68
CA VAL A 137 21.34 -26.39 -13.50
C VAL A 137 20.50 -27.49 -12.88
N ARG A 138 20.75 -27.73 -11.59
CA ARG A 138 19.90 -28.59 -10.77
C ARG A 138 18.85 -27.75 -10.05
N PHE A 139 17.58 -28.03 -10.32
CA PHE A 139 16.49 -27.40 -9.59
C PHE A 139 16.49 -27.85 -8.12
N VAL A 140 16.37 -26.89 -7.21
CA VAL A 140 16.36 -27.13 -5.77
C VAL A 140 15.01 -27.78 -5.37
N PRO A 141 15.01 -28.97 -4.75
CA PRO A 141 13.77 -29.60 -4.30
C PRO A 141 13.09 -28.79 -3.21
N ARG A 142 11.76 -28.92 -3.12
CA ARG A 142 10.93 -28.12 -2.20
C ARG A 142 11.32 -28.25 -0.73
N ALA A 143 11.79 -29.42 -0.29
CA ALA A 143 12.22 -29.64 1.09
C ALA A 143 13.47 -28.82 1.43
N GLU A 144 14.48 -28.89 0.56
CA GLU A 144 15.73 -28.13 0.70
C GLU A 144 15.47 -26.63 0.65
N LEU A 145 14.60 -26.20 -0.27
CA LEU A 145 14.19 -24.82 -0.39
C LEU A 145 13.58 -24.24 0.90
N ARG A 146 12.76 -25.03 1.60
CA ARG A 146 12.16 -24.63 2.89
C ARG A 146 13.24 -24.43 3.95
N GLU A 147 14.24 -25.31 4.01
CA GLU A 147 15.36 -25.19 4.95
C GLU A 147 16.26 -24.00 4.60
N ARG A 148 16.55 -23.77 3.32
CA ARG A 148 17.30 -22.59 2.86
C ARG A 148 16.61 -21.27 3.25
N VAL A 149 15.31 -21.14 3.00
CA VAL A 149 14.50 -19.96 3.41
C VAL A 149 14.57 -19.74 4.92
N LYS A 150 14.54 -20.82 5.70
CA LYS A 150 14.59 -20.78 7.16
C LYS A 150 15.97 -20.37 7.67
N ASN A 151 17.05 -20.84 7.05
CA ASN A 151 18.42 -20.47 7.39
C ASN A 151 18.68 -18.99 7.07
N GLU A 152 18.35 -18.56 5.85
CA GLU A 152 18.44 -17.15 5.43
C GLU A 152 17.69 -16.22 6.42
N ARG A 153 16.50 -16.65 6.86
CA ARG A 153 15.72 -15.91 7.85
C ARG A 153 16.45 -15.79 9.19
N LEU A 154 17.06 -16.87 9.66
CA LEU A 154 17.80 -16.89 10.93
C LEU A 154 19.10 -16.07 10.86
N GLU A 155 19.71 -15.98 9.67
CA GLU A 155 20.89 -15.18 9.41
C GLU A 155 20.58 -13.68 9.41
N ARG A 156 19.43 -13.28 8.86
CA ARG A 156 18.97 -11.88 8.90
C ARG A 156 18.53 -11.40 10.29
N MET A 157 18.28 -12.32 11.24
CA MET A 157 17.88 -11.96 12.60
C MET A 157 19.07 -11.57 13.47
N SER A 158 18.88 -10.61 14.37
CA SER A 158 19.91 -10.31 15.38
C SER A 158 20.05 -11.45 16.39
N LYS A 159 21.21 -11.56 17.06
CA LYS A 159 21.49 -12.62 18.05
C LYS A 159 20.36 -12.79 19.07
N ARG A 160 19.92 -11.69 19.69
CA ARG A 160 18.82 -11.67 20.67
C ARG A 160 17.47 -12.10 20.07
N GLN A 161 17.20 -11.72 18.82
CA GLN A 161 15.97 -12.13 18.13
C GLN A 161 15.99 -13.63 17.80
N ARG A 162 17.13 -14.14 17.33
CA ARG A 162 17.35 -15.55 17.03
C ARG A 162 17.15 -16.42 18.27
N GLU A 163 17.75 -16.05 19.40
CA GLU A 163 17.56 -16.74 20.68
C GLU A 163 16.09 -16.78 21.11
N ARG A 164 15.39 -15.63 21.07
CA ARG A 164 13.97 -15.55 21.40
C ARG A 164 13.11 -16.43 20.48
N TYR A 165 13.42 -16.44 19.18
CA TYR A 165 12.71 -17.27 18.21
C TYR A 165 12.90 -18.76 18.52
N LEU A 166 14.14 -19.20 18.75
CA LEU A 166 14.45 -20.59 19.10
C LEU A 166 13.81 -21.00 20.43
N ASN A 167 13.83 -20.12 21.44
CA ASN A 167 13.19 -20.39 22.73
C ASN A 167 11.67 -20.54 22.63
N ARG A 168 11.00 -19.72 21.79
CA ARG A 168 9.57 -19.91 21.51
C ARG A 168 9.29 -21.25 20.83
N LYS A 169 10.16 -21.65 19.90
CA LYS A 169 10.03 -22.94 19.21
C LYS A 169 10.17 -24.12 20.18
N LYS A 170 11.16 -24.06 21.08
CA LYS A 170 11.36 -25.07 22.14
C LYS A 170 10.15 -25.19 23.04
N ARG A 171 9.61 -24.07 23.52
CA ARG A 171 8.41 -24.06 24.38
C ARG A 171 7.20 -24.71 23.72
N ARG A 172 6.95 -24.41 22.44
CA ARG A 172 5.84 -25.00 21.68
C ARG A 172 5.96 -26.52 21.50
N PHE A 173 7.19 -27.00 21.32
CA PHE A 173 7.45 -28.43 21.17
C PHE A 173 7.28 -29.19 22.49
N ASN A 174 7.70 -28.59 23.61
CA ASN A 174 7.52 -29.20 24.92
C ASN A 174 6.04 -29.23 25.34
N SER A 175 5.26 -28.19 25.01
CA SER A 175 3.81 -28.17 25.30
C SER A 175 2.97 -29.11 24.45
N SER A 176 3.51 -29.67 23.36
CA SER A 176 2.82 -30.67 22.54
C SER A 176 3.13 -32.12 22.94
N ASN A 177 4.08 -32.31 23.86
CA ASN A 177 4.48 -33.63 24.40
C ASN A 177 3.93 -33.87 25.82
N THR A 178 3.10 -32.96 26.32
CA THR A 178 2.32 -33.04 27.56
C THR A 178 0.85 -32.93 27.23
#